data_AF-A0A3L6JAF0-F1
#
_entry.id   AF-A0A3L6JAF0-F1
#
_cell.length_a   1.000
_cell.length_b   1.000
_cell.length_c   1.000
_cell.angle_alpha   90.00
_cell.angle_beta   90.00
_cell.angle_gamma   90.00
#
_symmetry.space_group_name_H-M   'P 1'
#
loop_
_entity.id
_entity.type
_entity.pdbx_description
1 polymer ?
#
loop_
_entity_poly.entity_id
_entity_poly.type
_entity_poly.pdbx_seq_one_letter_code
_entity_poly.pdbx_strand_id
1 'polypeptide(L)'
;MLLMHINATNVGVIMPEGSLADLEKKVDRLKDELDDIKSDVKALSQLPSIAEGVESIGSEMAKLQAQSSMSDKLEELLSYTQSIESSMKEVAGSKETEVLFKKIDDILISVKDLGSSSQEIGGLEGETTLGKKIDDLQHYVASLSTLEEKFGDLSDAFAETKEIVGIIVRQLDDIERKYNKTLEDVNKALEMVLKVTGVGAKVEPAKATPKAESKEPQPTESAHTEEPGSDVSTTASVDELIDGLLKLVRPRTNADRMSRALEDTRDKLTALVPSGTPVLYQFGKFARELKSYPPTATLNENDIARLNKEIRGWAQKLKELAKSD
;
A
#
# COMPACT_ATOMS: atom_id res chain seq x y z
N MET A 1 11.99 9.56 118.92
CA MET A 1 12.88 8.89 117.94
C MET A 1 12.12 7.67 117.40
N LEU A 2 11.19 7.86 116.47
CA LEU A 2 11.36 7.73 115.00
C LEU A 2 11.74 6.30 114.56
N LEU A 3 10.72 5.42 114.55
CA LEU A 3 10.67 4.17 113.79
C LEU A 3 10.25 4.53 112.35
N MET A 4 11.18 4.51 111.40
CA MET A 4 10.88 4.69 109.98
C MET A 4 10.31 3.39 109.40
N HIS A 5 9.03 3.45 109.01
CA HIS A 5 8.40 2.50 108.09
C HIS A 5 8.91 2.77 106.67
N ILE A 6 9.55 1.78 106.05
CA ILE A 6 9.80 1.77 104.61
C ILE A 6 8.57 1.16 103.94
N ASN A 7 7.74 2.00 103.33
CA ASN A 7 6.69 1.57 102.42
C ASN A 7 7.31 1.20 101.07
N ALA A 8 7.30 -0.08 100.74
CA ALA A 8 7.57 -0.56 99.39
C ALA A 8 6.35 -0.32 98.51
N THR A 9 6.29 0.84 97.86
CA THR A 9 5.29 1.10 96.82
C THR A 9 5.74 0.40 95.54
N ASN A 10 5.30 -0.85 95.37
CA ASN A 10 5.42 -1.60 94.13
C ASN A 10 4.50 -0.97 93.08
N VAL A 11 5.01 0.02 92.33
CA VAL A 11 4.32 0.58 91.17
C VAL A 11 4.46 -0.42 90.03
N GLY A 12 3.60 -1.44 90.04
CA GLY A 12 3.35 -2.26 88.87
C GLY A 12 2.73 -1.37 87.79
N VAL A 13 3.54 -0.98 86.82
CA VAL A 13 3.05 -0.43 85.54
C VAL A 13 2.39 -1.59 84.81
N ILE A 14 1.11 -1.84 85.12
CA ILE A 14 0.26 -2.72 84.34
C ILE A 14 -0.04 -1.93 83.05
N MET A 15 0.73 -2.20 81.99
CA MET A 15 0.28 -1.84 80.66
C MET A 15 -1.04 -2.59 80.40
N PRO A 16 -2.12 -1.91 79.97
CA PRO A 16 -3.36 -2.58 79.66
C PRO A 16 -3.10 -3.55 78.50
N GLU A 17 -3.41 -4.83 78.67
CA GLU A 17 -3.17 -5.89 77.67
C GLU A 17 -3.80 -5.56 76.29
N GLY A 18 -4.78 -4.65 76.23
CA GLY A 18 -5.33 -4.12 74.97
C GLY A 18 -4.40 -3.21 74.18
N SER A 19 -3.47 -2.47 74.81
CA SER A 19 -2.58 -1.54 74.10
C SER A 19 -1.48 -2.24 73.31
N LEU A 20 -1.10 -3.45 73.71
CA LEU A 20 -0.08 -4.24 73.01
C LEU A 20 -0.67 -4.86 71.73
N ALA A 21 -1.89 -5.42 71.84
CA ALA A 21 -2.62 -5.99 70.70
C ALA A 21 -2.98 -4.94 69.64
N ASP A 22 -3.34 -3.72 70.06
CA ASP A 22 -3.60 -2.61 69.12
C ASP A 22 -2.31 -2.11 68.44
N LEU A 23 -1.17 -2.21 69.13
CA LEU A 23 0.12 -1.87 68.56
C LEU A 23 0.55 -2.92 67.52
N GLU A 24 0.34 -4.20 67.82
CA GLU A 24 0.61 -5.32 66.91
C GLU A 24 -0.20 -5.20 65.62
N LYS A 25 -1.51 -4.91 65.71
CA LYS A 25 -2.36 -4.65 64.53
C LYS A 25 -1.90 -3.45 63.71
N LYS A 26 -1.40 -2.39 64.34
CA LYS A 26 -0.86 -1.22 63.63
C LYS A 26 0.46 -1.55 62.93
N VAL A 27 1.30 -2.36 63.55
CA VAL A 27 2.57 -2.82 62.96
C VAL A 27 2.30 -3.73 61.76
N ASP A 28 1.34 -4.66 61.86
CA ASP A 28 0.94 -5.51 60.74
C ASP A 28 0.37 -4.68 59.59
N ARG A 29 -0.51 -3.71 59.89
CA ARG A 29 -1.06 -2.81 58.87
C ARG A 29 0.02 -1.95 58.20
N LEU A 30 0.97 -1.44 58.97
CA LEU A 30 2.12 -0.70 58.43
C LEU A 30 3.02 -1.58 57.57
N LYS A 31 3.14 -2.86 57.89
CA LYS A 31 3.91 -3.82 57.09
C LYS A 31 3.21 -4.08 55.75
N ASP A 32 1.89 -4.26 55.75
CA ASP A 32 1.11 -4.42 54.52
C ASP A 32 1.19 -3.15 53.65
N GLU A 33 1.03 -1.97 54.23
CA GLU A 33 1.18 -0.68 53.53
C GLU A 33 2.61 -0.49 52.98
N LEU A 34 3.63 -0.97 53.69
CA LEU A 34 5.03 -0.91 53.23
C LEU A 34 5.30 -1.88 52.07
N ASP A 35 4.70 -3.07 52.09
CA ASP A 35 4.83 -4.04 51.00
C ASP A 35 4.11 -3.56 49.73
N ASP A 36 2.95 -2.90 49.86
CA ASP A 36 2.25 -2.25 48.75
C ASP A 36 3.09 -1.09 48.16
N ILE A 37 3.63 -0.21 49.00
CA ILE A 37 4.52 0.88 48.54
C ILE A 37 5.76 0.31 47.85
N LYS A 38 6.32 -0.78 48.35
CA LYS A 38 7.48 -1.43 47.73
C LYS A 38 7.14 -2.01 46.36
N SER A 39 5.92 -2.52 46.17
CA SER A 39 5.41 -2.94 44.86
C SER A 39 5.30 -1.75 43.90
N ASP A 40 4.72 -0.64 44.34
CA ASP A 40 4.56 0.58 43.54
C ASP A 40 5.91 1.20 43.15
N VAL A 41 6.87 1.25 44.08
CA VAL A 41 8.24 1.72 43.81
C VAL A 41 8.94 0.81 42.81
N LYS A 42 8.67 -0.50 42.82
CA LYS A 42 9.21 -1.43 41.83
C LYS A 42 8.58 -1.22 40.46
N ALA A 43 7.31 -0.87 40.36
CA ALA A 43 6.69 -0.45 39.09
C ALA A 43 7.32 0.85 38.58
N LEU A 44 7.59 1.82 39.46
CA LEU A 44 8.29 3.06 39.11
C LEU A 44 9.74 2.83 38.65
N SER A 45 10.39 1.75 39.08
CA SER A 45 11.74 1.38 38.60
C SER A 45 11.79 0.98 37.13
N GLN A 46 10.63 0.80 36.47
CA GLN A 46 10.53 0.54 35.02
C GLN A 46 10.48 1.82 34.18
N LEU A 47 10.27 3.00 34.80
CA LEU A 47 10.26 4.31 34.13
C LEU A 47 11.50 4.61 33.27
N PRO A 48 12.72 4.24 33.66
CA PRO A 48 13.91 4.44 32.81
C PRO A 48 13.80 3.70 31.47
N SER A 49 13.25 2.47 31.46
CA SER A 49 13.08 1.72 30.21
C SER A 49 11.97 2.30 29.32
N ILE A 50 10.96 2.92 29.93
CA ILE A 50 9.92 3.65 29.18
C ILE A 50 10.51 4.93 28.58
N ALA A 51 11.37 5.65 29.31
CA ALA A 51 12.07 6.82 28.79
C ALA A 51 12.97 6.46 27.59
N GLU A 52 13.73 5.37 27.68
CA GLU A 52 14.53 4.85 26.56
C GLU A 52 13.66 4.44 25.37
N GLY A 53 12.51 3.79 25.62
CA GLY A 53 11.55 3.43 24.57
C GLY A 53 10.97 4.66 23.85
N VAL A 54 10.64 5.72 24.59
CA VAL A 54 10.12 6.98 24.02
C VAL A 54 11.20 7.71 23.20
N GLU A 55 12.45 7.72 23.66
CA GLU A 55 13.56 8.31 22.92
C GLU A 55 13.86 7.56 21.62
N SER A 56 13.77 6.22 21.66
CA SER A 56 13.87 5.37 20.48
C SER A 56 12.76 5.67 19.46
N ILE A 57 11.50 5.77 19.90
CA ILE A 57 10.35 6.15 19.05
C ILE A 57 10.56 7.54 18.44
N GLY A 58 11.03 8.51 19.22
CA GLY A 58 11.33 9.86 18.72
C GLY A 58 12.39 9.85 17.61
N SER A 59 13.42 9.00 17.75
CA SER A 59 14.48 8.86 16.74
C SER A 59 13.99 8.19 15.44
N GLU A 60 13.07 7.22 15.53
CA GLU A 60 12.45 6.58 14.37
C GLU A 60 11.46 7.53 13.67
N MET A 61 10.73 8.33 14.45
CA MET A 61 9.83 9.35 13.94
C MET A 61 10.57 10.43 13.15
N ALA A 62 11.74 10.88 13.62
CA ALA A 62 12.59 11.80 12.87
C ALA A 62 13.10 11.20 11.54
N LYS A 63 13.43 9.90 11.51
CA LYS A 63 13.80 9.20 10.26
C LYS A 63 12.64 9.08 9.28
N LEU A 64 11.44 8.77 9.78
CA LEU A 64 10.21 8.73 8.97
C LEU A 64 9.82 10.11 8.44
N GLN A 65 10.03 11.17 9.21
CA GLN A 65 9.78 12.54 8.77
C GLN A 65 10.77 12.96 7.66
N ALA A 66 12.03 12.56 7.74
CA ALA A 66 12.98 12.74 6.63
C ALA A 66 12.55 11.95 5.37
N GLN A 67 11.86 10.82 5.56
CA GLN A 67 11.27 10.02 4.48
C GLN A 67 9.99 10.66 3.89
N SER A 68 9.38 11.67 4.52
CA SER A 68 8.25 12.44 3.96
C SER A 68 8.66 13.30 2.75
N SER A 69 9.96 13.56 2.56
CA SER A 69 10.52 14.12 1.31
C SER A 69 10.25 13.25 0.07
N MET A 70 9.80 12.01 0.27
CA MET A 70 9.31 11.14 -0.80
C MET A 70 7.94 11.60 -1.35
N SER A 71 7.15 12.31 -0.54
CA SER A 71 5.89 12.94 -0.97
C SER A 71 6.15 14.06 -1.98
N ASP A 72 7.09 14.96 -1.68
CA ASP A 72 7.48 16.05 -2.59
C ASP A 72 7.97 15.52 -3.94
N LYS A 73 8.75 14.43 -3.92
CA LYS A 73 9.22 13.76 -5.14
C LYS A 73 8.09 13.11 -5.93
N LEU A 74 7.05 12.60 -5.25
CA LEU A 74 5.87 12.04 -5.92
C LEU A 74 5.01 13.11 -6.55
N GLU A 75 4.87 14.26 -5.90
CA GLU A 75 4.16 15.42 -6.44
C GLU A 75 4.88 16.00 -7.66
N GLU A 76 6.22 16.05 -7.62
CA GLU A 76 7.05 16.41 -8.77
C GLU A 76 6.91 15.40 -9.92
N LEU A 77 6.91 14.10 -9.64
CA LEU A 77 6.69 13.06 -10.64
C LEU A 77 5.30 13.15 -11.29
N LEU A 78 4.29 13.47 -10.48
CA LEU A 78 2.91 13.64 -10.93
C LEU A 78 2.78 14.89 -11.83
N SER A 79 3.49 15.97 -11.49
CA SER A 79 3.62 17.16 -12.34
C SER A 79 4.28 16.85 -13.69
N TYR A 80 5.41 16.13 -13.72
CA TYR A 80 6.06 15.72 -14.96
C TYR A 80 5.13 14.85 -15.83
N THR A 81 4.41 13.92 -15.21
CA THR A 81 3.47 13.03 -15.92
C THR A 81 2.34 13.83 -16.56
N GLN A 82 1.81 14.84 -15.85
CA GLN A 82 0.77 15.73 -16.39
C GLN A 82 1.29 16.61 -17.54
N SER A 83 2.50 17.15 -17.44
CA SER A 83 3.11 17.91 -18.54
C SER A 83 3.31 17.06 -19.79
N ILE A 84 3.78 15.82 -19.64
CA ILE A 84 3.96 14.91 -20.79
C ILE A 84 2.61 14.54 -21.42
N GLU A 85 1.58 14.26 -20.62
CA GLU A 85 0.23 14.01 -21.15
C GLU A 85 -0.30 15.22 -21.93
N SER A 86 -0.11 16.43 -21.40
CA SER A 86 -0.52 17.67 -22.08
C SER A 86 0.20 17.84 -23.41
N SER A 87 1.52 17.63 -23.45
CA SER A 87 2.29 17.67 -24.69
C SER A 87 1.88 16.56 -25.66
N MET A 88 1.61 15.34 -25.19
CA MET A 88 1.10 14.25 -26.05
C MET A 88 -0.29 14.56 -26.61
N LYS A 89 -1.19 15.14 -25.82
CA LYS A 89 -2.52 15.58 -26.29
C LYS A 89 -2.43 16.71 -27.29
N GLU A 90 -1.51 17.65 -27.09
CA GLU A 90 -1.26 18.73 -28.04
C GLU A 90 -0.70 18.19 -29.36
N VAL A 91 0.21 17.22 -29.31
CA VAL A 91 0.76 16.55 -30.51
C VAL A 91 -0.28 15.67 -31.20
N ALA A 92 -1.07 14.90 -30.46
CA ALA A 92 -2.11 14.01 -31.02
C ALA A 92 -3.33 14.79 -31.53
N GLY A 93 -3.71 15.87 -30.85
CA GLY A 93 -4.81 16.76 -31.22
C GLY A 93 -4.40 17.88 -32.17
N SER A 94 -3.11 18.00 -32.47
CA SER A 94 -2.61 18.97 -33.45
C SER A 94 -3.22 18.64 -34.81
N LYS A 95 -3.97 19.62 -35.35
CA LYS A 95 -4.46 19.58 -36.73
C LYS A 95 -3.32 19.35 -37.71
N GLU A 96 -2.09 19.72 -37.37
CA GLU A 96 -0.92 19.51 -38.21
C GLU A 96 -0.58 18.03 -38.31
N THR A 97 -0.75 17.24 -37.24
CA THR A 97 -0.52 15.79 -37.24
C THR A 97 -1.58 15.07 -38.07
N GLU A 98 -2.86 15.43 -37.93
CA GLU A 98 -3.94 14.87 -38.77
C GLU A 98 -3.79 15.26 -40.25
N VAL A 99 -3.38 16.51 -40.53
CA VAL A 99 -3.06 16.98 -41.89
C VAL A 99 -1.81 16.29 -42.42
N LEU A 100 -0.81 15.99 -41.58
CA LEU A 100 0.37 15.23 -41.96
C LEU A 100 -0.02 13.83 -42.43
N PHE A 101 -0.88 13.14 -41.66
CA PHE A 101 -1.36 11.80 -42.02
C PHE A 101 -2.19 11.81 -43.29
N LYS A 102 -3.13 12.75 -43.45
CA LYS A 102 -3.87 12.90 -44.72
C LYS A 102 -2.95 13.17 -45.91
N LYS A 103 -1.92 14.00 -45.73
CA LYS A 103 -0.93 14.24 -46.79
C LYS A 103 -0.08 13.01 -47.07
N ILE A 104 0.25 12.21 -46.06
CA ILE A 104 0.96 10.94 -46.24
C ILE A 104 0.09 9.96 -47.03
N ASP A 105 -1.20 9.85 -46.72
CA ASP A 105 -2.15 9.03 -47.47
C ASP A 105 -2.31 9.50 -48.92
N ASP A 106 -2.46 10.82 -49.13
CA ASP A 106 -2.51 11.42 -50.47
C ASP A 106 -1.22 11.15 -51.26
N ILE A 107 -0.06 11.20 -50.59
CA ILE A 107 1.24 10.84 -51.17
C ILE A 107 1.28 9.35 -51.50
N LEU A 108 0.80 8.46 -50.62
CA LEU A 108 0.76 7.01 -50.88
C LEU A 108 -0.11 6.67 -52.08
N ILE A 109 -1.29 7.29 -52.19
CA ILE A 109 -2.19 7.13 -53.33
C ILE A 109 -1.50 7.64 -54.60
N SER A 110 -0.92 8.85 -54.54
CA SER A 110 -0.20 9.44 -55.68
C SER A 110 1.01 8.60 -56.12
N VAL A 111 1.76 8.04 -55.17
CA VAL A 111 2.93 7.19 -55.41
C VAL A 111 2.50 5.84 -56.01
N LYS A 112 1.40 5.27 -55.55
CA LYS A 112 0.82 4.04 -56.09
C LYS A 112 0.30 4.24 -57.52
N ASP A 113 -0.35 5.37 -57.79
CA ASP A 113 -0.83 5.73 -59.12
C ASP A 113 0.34 5.99 -60.08
N LEU A 114 1.39 6.68 -59.62
CA LEU A 114 2.65 6.87 -60.38
C LEU A 114 3.36 5.55 -60.68
N GLY A 115 3.43 4.62 -59.71
CA GLY A 115 3.99 3.29 -59.93
C GLY A 115 3.20 2.51 -60.98
N SER A 116 1.87 2.59 -60.93
CA SER A 116 0.97 1.92 -61.87
C SER A 116 1.09 2.49 -63.29
N SER A 117 1.11 3.83 -63.42
CA SER A 117 1.33 4.49 -64.72
C SER A 117 2.74 4.33 -65.27
N SER A 118 3.76 4.21 -64.41
CA SER A 118 5.14 3.94 -64.85
C SER A 118 5.28 2.54 -65.43
N GLN A 119 4.58 1.55 -64.84
CA GLN A 119 4.58 0.16 -65.29
C GLN A 119 3.86 -0.05 -66.63
N GLU A 120 2.93 0.84 -67.00
CA GLU A 120 2.27 0.86 -68.32
C GLU A 120 3.13 1.50 -69.44
N ILE A 121 4.13 2.32 -69.10
CA ILE A 121 4.98 3.07 -70.06
C ILE A 121 6.30 2.34 -70.38
N GLY A 122 6.40 1.05 -70.01
CA GLY A 122 7.62 0.24 -70.03
C GLY A 122 8.62 0.53 -71.15
N GLY A 123 9.85 0.90 -70.77
CA GLY A 123 10.98 0.81 -71.70
C GLY A 123 12.17 1.77 -71.56
N LEU A 124 12.23 2.67 -70.58
CA LEU A 124 13.34 3.63 -70.46
C LEU A 124 14.03 3.54 -69.11
N GLU A 125 15.37 3.57 -69.09
CA GLU A 125 16.23 3.41 -67.90
C GLU A 125 15.87 4.31 -66.69
N GLY A 126 15.09 5.38 -66.89
CA GLY A 126 14.51 6.22 -65.84
C GLY A 126 13.47 5.51 -64.95
N GLU A 127 12.83 4.46 -65.42
CA GLU A 127 11.81 3.66 -64.71
C GLU A 127 12.41 2.96 -63.47
N THR A 128 13.68 2.54 -63.54
CA THR A 128 14.36 1.86 -62.42
C THR A 128 14.73 2.79 -61.27
N THR A 129 14.97 4.08 -61.55
CA THR A 129 15.30 5.06 -60.51
C THR A 129 14.05 5.66 -59.89
N LEU A 130 12.98 5.83 -60.67
CA LEU A 130 11.68 6.25 -60.15
C LEU A 130 11.04 5.13 -59.31
N GLY A 131 11.08 3.87 -59.79
CA GLY A 131 10.59 2.71 -59.04
C GLY A 131 11.30 2.54 -57.69
N LYS A 132 12.63 2.69 -57.65
CA LYS A 132 13.38 2.66 -56.37
C LYS A 132 12.98 3.78 -55.41
N LYS A 133 12.76 5.01 -55.90
CA LYS A 133 12.30 6.13 -55.05
C LYS A 133 10.88 5.91 -54.54
N ILE A 134 10.03 5.26 -55.34
CA ILE A 134 8.68 4.85 -54.94
C ILE A 134 8.74 3.79 -53.83
N ASP A 135 9.59 2.77 -53.98
CA ASP A 135 9.83 1.76 -52.93
C ASP A 135 10.40 2.40 -51.65
N ASP A 136 11.37 3.31 -51.78
CA ASP A 136 11.94 4.04 -50.64
C ASP A 136 10.86 4.88 -49.91
N LEU A 137 9.98 5.56 -50.65
CA LEU A 137 8.86 6.32 -50.08
C LEU A 137 7.86 5.40 -49.38
N GLN A 138 7.52 4.26 -49.97
CA GLN A 138 6.65 3.27 -49.33
C GLN A 138 7.27 2.72 -48.05
N HIS A 139 8.58 2.48 -48.03
CA HIS A 139 9.30 2.05 -46.84
C HIS A 139 9.32 3.14 -45.75
N TYR A 140 9.57 4.40 -46.12
CA TYR A 140 9.49 5.52 -45.17
C TYR A 140 8.10 5.65 -44.56
N VAL A 141 7.05 5.51 -45.37
CA VAL A 141 5.67 5.60 -44.85
C VAL A 141 5.32 4.42 -43.96
N ALA A 142 5.71 3.19 -44.32
CA ALA A 142 5.54 2.03 -43.43
C ALA A 142 6.25 2.23 -42.08
N SER A 143 7.43 2.87 -42.08
CA SER A 143 8.14 3.21 -40.85
C SER A 143 7.40 4.26 -40.00
N LEU A 144 6.66 5.18 -40.63
CA LEU A 144 5.82 6.16 -39.95
C LEU A 144 4.55 5.53 -39.36
N SER A 145 3.92 4.57 -40.03
CA SER A 145 2.82 3.79 -39.44
C SER A 145 3.29 2.96 -38.23
N THR A 146 4.51 2.43 -38.28
CA THR A 146 5.12 1.75 -37.13
C THR A 146 5.39 2.73 -35.97
N LEU A 147 5.69 4.00 -36.28
CA LEU A 147 5.86 5.04 -35.27
C LEU A 147 4.53 5.43 -34.61
N GLU A 148 3.42 5.42 -35.36
CA GLU A 148 2.06 5.63 -34.85
C GLU A 148 1.67 4.52 -33.86
N GLU A 149 1.90 3.26 -34.21
CA GLU A 149 1.66 2.11 -33.31
C GLU A 149 2.44 2.26 -32.00
N LYS A 150 3.74 2.58 -32.10
CA LYS A 150 4.58 2.84 -30.92
C LYS A 150 4.12 4.04 -30.10
N PHE A 151 3.57 5.08 -30.74
CA PHE A 151 3.03 6.23 -30.03
C PHE A 151 1.74 5.88 -29.28
N GLY A 152 0.90 5.03 -29.87
CA GLY A 152 -0.25 4.42 -29.21
C GLY A 152 0.14 3.62 -27.98
N ASP A 153 1.08 2.67 -28.13
CA ASP A 153 1.61 1.87 -27.01
C ASP A 153 2.18 2.73 -25.89
N LEU A 154 2.91 3.80 -26.24
CA LEU A 154 3.46 4.75 -25.27
C LEU A 154 2.36 5.52 -24.54
N SER A 155 1.30 5.93 -25.25
CA SER A 155 0.16 6.60 -24.64
C SER A 155 -0.58 5.71 -23.65
N ASP A 156 -0.76 4.44 -23.98
CA ASP A 156 -1.37 3.44 -23.10
C ASP A 156 -0.51 3.20 -21.86
N ALA A 157 0.81 3.10 -22.02
CA ALA A 157 1.75 2.98 -20.90
C ALA A 157 1.73 4.21 -19.98
N PHE A 158 1.56 5.42 -20.54
CA PHE A 158 1.41 6.64 -19.75
C PHE A 158 0.09 6.67 -18.97
N ALA A 159 -1.01 6.21 -19.58
CA ALA A 159 -2.29 6.08 -18.89
C ALA A 159 -2.21 5.10 -17.70
N GLU A 160 -1.54 3.96 -17.90
CA GLU A 160 -1.28 2.99 -16.83
C GLU A 160 -0.40 3.59 -15.72
N THR A 161 0.66 4.32 -16.09
CA THR A 161 1.54 5.00 -15.13
C THR A 161 0.77 6.01 -14.28
N LYS A 162 -0.14 6.79 -14.89
CA LYS A 162 -1.00 7.76 -14.18
C LYS A 162 -1.95 7.07 -13.20
N GLU A 163 -2.50 5.92 -13.58
CA GLU A 163 -3.34 5.13 -12.68
C GLU A 163 -2.53 4.64 -11.46
N ILE A 164 -1.34 4.10 -11.69
CA ILE A 164 -0.42 3.65 -10.63
C ILE A 164 -0.08 4.80 -9.69
N VAL A 165 0.35 5.94 -10.23
CA VAL A 165 0.67 7.13 -9.43
C VAL A 165 -0.54 7.59 -8.63
N GLY A 166 -1.74 7.60 -9.22
CA GLY A 166 -2.97 7.94 -8.51
C GLY A 166 -3.36 6.95 -7.41
N ILE A 167 -3.01 5.67 -7.53
CA ILE A 167 -3.17 4.69 -6.46
C ILE A 167 -2.16 4.97 -5.34
N ILE A 168 -0.89 5.22 -5.67
CA ILE A 168 0.17 5.50 -4.70
C ILE A 168 -0.18 6.74 -3.87
N VAL A 169 -0.65 7.82 -4.49
CA VAL A 169 -1.08 9.03 -3.77
C VAL A 169 -2.20 8.71 -2.77
N ARG A 170 -3.24 7.97 -3.17
CA ARG A 170 -4.30 7.56 -2.24
C ARG A 170 -3.80 6.68 -1.10
N GLN A 171 -2.84 5.79 -1.38
CA GLN A 171 -2.23 4.96 -0.35
C GLN A 171 -1.41 5.78 0.63
N LEU A 172 -0.70 6.81 0.15
CA LEU A 172 0.02 7.74 1.02
C LEU A 172 -0.94 8.56 1.89
N ASP A 173 -2.03 9.08 1.33
CA ASP A 173 -3.08 9.77 2.09
C ASP A 173 -3.67 8.85 3.19
N ASP A 174 -3.94 7.58 2.86
CA ASP A 174 -4.45 6.60 3.82
C ASP A 174 -3.43 6.31 4.94
N ILE A 175 -2.14 6.24 4.61
CA ILE A 175 -1.05 6.05 5.57
C ILE A 175 -0.94 7.28 6.47
N GLU A 176 -0.95 8.50 5.91
CA GLU A 176 -0.89 9.75 6.66
C GLU A 176 -2.07 9.84 7.63
N ARG A 177 -3.28 9.52 7.18
CA ARG A 177 -4.47 9.52 8.03
C ARG A 177 -4.37 8.50 9.16
N LYS A 178 -3.92 7.28 8.88
CA LYS A 178 -3.70 6.24 9.91
C LYS A 178 -2.60 6.64 10.90
N TYR A 179 -1.55 7.28 10.41
CA TYR A 179 -0.46 7.77 11.24
C TYR A 179 -0.93 8.87 12.20
N ASN A 180 -1.64 9.89 11.68
CA ASN A 180 -2.21 10.96 12.50
C ASN A 180 -3.17 10.42 13.56
N LYS A 181 -4.00 9.43 13.20
CA LYS A 181 -4.88 8.75 14.17
C LYS A 181 -4.09 8.00 15.24
N THR A 182 -3.03 7.28 14.84
CA THR A 182 -2.17 6.55 15.78
C THR A 182 -1.45 7.50 16.74
N LEU A 183 -0.97 8.65 16.25
CA LEU A 183 -0.42 9.71 17.08
C LEU A 183 -1.44 10.22 18.10
N GLU A 184 -2.69 10.44 17.68
CA GLU A 184 -3.76 10.89 18.57
C GLU A 184 -4.07 9.85 19.66
N ASP A 185 -4.10 8.56 19.29
CA ASP A 185 -4.35 7.45 20.22
C ASP A 185 -3.18 7.27 21.21
N VAL A 186 -1.94 7.40 20.75
CA VAL A 186 -0.74 7.41 21.63
C VAL A 186 -0.81 8.60 22.58
N ASN A 187 -1.16 9.79 22.10
CA ASN A 187 -1.24 10.97 22.95
C ASN A 187 -2.33 10.83 24.02
N LYS A 188 -3.49 10.24 23.67
CA LYS A 188 -4.55 9.90 24.63
C LYS A 188 -4.09 8.86 25.66
N ALA A 189 -3.36 7.84 25.24
CA ALA A 189 -2.80 6.85 26.16
C ALA A 189 -1.80 7.50 27.12
N LEU A 190 -0.96 8.41 26.62
CA LEU A 190 0.02 9.13 27.42
C LEU A 190 -0.65 10.08 28.42
N GLU A 191 -1.73 10.77 28.03
CA GLU A 191 -2.57 11.54 28.95
C GLU A 191 -3.23 10.67 30.03
N MET A 192 -3.70 9.46 29.69
CA MET A 192 -4.25 8.53 30.68
C MET A 192 -3.18 8.05 31.65
N VAL A 193 -1.97 7.74 31.18
CA VAL A 193 -0.85 7.38 32.05
C VAL A 193 -0.46 8.55 32.96
N LEU A 194 -0.41 9.78 32.45
CA LEU A 194 -0.17 10.99 33.25
C LEU A 194 -1.26 11.22 34.31
N LYS A 195 -2.53 10.94 33.98
CA LYS A 195 -3.64 10.99 34.95
C LYS A 195 -3.53 9.91 36.03
N VAL A 196 -3.05 8.71 35.68
CA VAL A 196 -2.89 7.58 36.63
C VAL A 196 -1.66 7.74 37.52
N THR A 197 -0.55 8.28 37.01
CA THR A 197 0.68 8.48 37.81
C THR A 197 0.60 9.69 38.75
N GLY A 198 -0.46 10.49 38.68
CA GLY A 198 -0.68 11.65 39.57
C GLY A 198 0.41 12.73 39.45
N VAL A 199 1.28 12.66 38.44
CA VAL A 199 2.29 13.68 38.17
C VAL A 199 1.58 14.80 37.42
N GLY A 200 1.05 15.75 38.19
CA GLY A 200 0.54 17.02 37.68
C GLY A 200 1.65 17.82 36.99
N ALA A 201 1.90 17.55 35.72
CA ALA A 201 2.59 18.45 34.81
C ALA A 201 1.57 18.92 33.77
N LYS A 202 1.11 20.16 33.98
CA LYS A 202 0.26 20.91 33.07
C LYS A 202 1.00 21.11 31.75
N VAL A 203 0.71 20.29 30.75
CA VAL A 203 1.10 20.55 29.37
C VAL A 203 0.03 21.46 28.77
N GLU A 204 0.41 22.69 28.45
CA GLU A 204 -0.44 23.63 27.73
C GLU A 204 -0.78 23.08 26.34
N PRO A 205 -2.06 23.14 25.92
CA PRO A 205 -2.44 22.73 24.58
C PRO A 205 -1.99 23.79 23.58
N ALA A 206 -1.14 23.40 22.63
CA ALA A 206 -0.88 24.21 21.46
C ALA A 206 -2.19 24.37 20.65
N LYS A 207 -2.53 25.62 20.36
CA LYS A 207 -3.72 26.07 19.63
C LYS A 207 -4.00 25.23 18.37
N ALA A 208 -5.15 24.56 18.36
CA ALA A 208 -5.84 24.17 17.13
C ALA A 208 -6.85 25.28 16.74
N THR A 209 -6.71 25.82 15.54
CA THR A 209 -7.76 26.59 14.86
C THR A 209 -8.81 25.63 14.27
N PRO A 210 -10.12 25.97 14.32
CA PRO A 210 -11.19 25.05 13.99
C PRO A 210 -11.65 25.18 12.53
N LYS A 211 -12.02 24.07 11.87
CA LYS A 211 -13.08 24.10 10.86
C LYS A 211 -13.73 22.74 10.55
N ALA A 212 -15.05 22.74 10.76
CA ALA A 212 -16.11 22.06 10.04
C ALA A 212 -16.41 20.57 10.31
N GLU A 213 -17.56 20.41 10.98
CA GLU A 213 -18.48 19.27 11.03
C GLU A 213 -18.76 18.60 9.67
N SER A 214 -18.83 17.26 9.64
CA SER A 214 -20.04 16.59 9.12
C SER A 214 -20.11 15.10 9.44
N LYS A 215 -21.24 14.75 10.09
CA LYS A 215 -22.09 13.55 9.97
C LYS A 215 -21.53 12.13 10.22
N GLU A 216 -22.03 11.59 11.32
CA GLU A 216 -22.34 10.18 11.63
C GLU A 216 -22.92 9.39 10.44
N PRO A 217 -22.71 8.06 10.38
CA PRO A 217 -23.61 7.14 11.08
C PRO A 217 -22.95 5.89 11.75
N GLN A 218 -23.59 5.40 12.81
CA GLN A 218 -23.48 4.03 13.38
C GLN A 218 -24.15 2.95 12.47
N PRO A 219 -24.23 1.66 12.85
CA PRO A 219 -23.18 0.67 13.05
C PRO A 219 -23.44 -0.62 12.22
N THR A 220 -22.47 -1.54 12.30
CA THR A 220 -22.40 -2.95 11.86
C THR A 220 -23.68 -3.79 11.82
N GLU A 221 -23.81 -4.64 10.80
CA GLU A 221 -24.29 -6.02 10.98
C GLU A 221 -23.59 -6.97 10.00
N SER A 222 -22.82 -7.90 10.59
CA SER A 222 -22.13 -9.00 9.94
C SER A 222 -23.06 -10.20 9.80
N ALA A 223 -23.05 -10.88 8.65
CA ALA A 223 -23.55 -12.24 8.55
C ALA A 223 -22.44 -13.16 8.01
N HIS A 224 -21.91 -13.97 8.91
CA HIS A 224 -21.08 -15.13 8.62
C HIS A 224 -21.84 -16.13 7.73
N THR A 225 -21.12 -16.77 6.82
CA THR A 225 -21.40 -18.16 6.45
C THR A 225 -20.06 -18.86 6.24
N GLU A 226 -19.81 -19.82 7.13
CA GLU A 226 -18.69 -20.77 7.18
C GLU A 226 -18.70 -21.70 5.94
N GLU A 227 -17.55 -21.83 5.26
CA GLU A 227 -16.69 -23.04 5.17
C GLU A 227 -17.04 -24.01 4.01
N PRO A 228 -16.09 -24.83 3.45
CA PRO A 228 -14.97 -25.45 4.16
C PRO A 228 -13.58 -25.40 3.52
N GLY A 229 -12.59 -25.36 4.41
CA GLY A 229 -11.36 -26.16 4.44
C GLY A 229 -10.56 -26.46 3.17
N SER A 230 -9.32 -25.97 3.15
CA SER A 230 -8.17 -26.87 2.99
C SER A 230 -6.93 -26.31 3.69
N ASP A 231 -6.71 -26.78 4.92
CA ASP A 231 -5.38 -26.91 5.50
C ASP A 231 -4.56 -27.87 4.61
N VAL A 232 -3.58 -27.34 3.87
CA VAL A 232 -2.34 -28.06 3.53
C VAL A 232 -1.21 -27.04 3.43
N SER A 233 -0.30 -27.14 4.40
CA SER A 233 1.04 -26.60 4.33
C SER A 233 1.80 -27.25 3.18
N THR A 234 2.05 -26.47 2.13
CA THR A 234 3.16 -26.65 1.19
C THR A 234 3.54 -25.26 0.73
N THR A 235 4.82 -24.90 0.82
CA THR A 235 5.40 -23.74 0.14
C THR A 235 5.21 -23.96 -1.37
N ALA A 236 4.03 -23.61 -1.88
CA ALA A 236 3.68 -23.82 -3.27
C ALA A 236 4.68 -23.08 -4.15
N SER A 237 5.30 -23.80 -5.06
CA SER A 237 6.22 -23.21 -6.03
C SER A 237 5.48 -22.25 -6.96
N VAL A 238 6.21 -21.31 -7.58
CA VAL A 238 5.64 -20.36 -8.55
C VAL A 238 4.84 -21.10 -9.64
N ASP A 239 5.36 -22.21 -10.14
CA ASP A 239 4.70 -23.02 -11.17
C ASP A 239 3.36 -23.62 -10.71
N GLU A 240 3.29 -24.13 -9.48
CA GLU A 240 2.05 -24.70 -8.94
C GLU A 240 0.96 -23.64 -8.75
N LEU A 241 1.34 -22.42 -8.37
CA LEU A 241 0.42 -21.30 -8.24
C LEU A 241 -0.15 -20.87 -9.60
N ILE A 242 0.70 -20.75 -10.62
CA ILE A 242 0.28 -20.44 -11.99
C ILE A 242 -0.62 -21.54 -12.56
N ASP A 243 -0.25 -22.81 -12.40
CA ASP A 243 -1.06 -23.93 -12.89
C ASP A 243 -2.42 -24.01 -12.18
N GLY A 244 -2.46 -23.67 -10.88
CA GLY A 244 -3.69 -23.53 -10.10
C GLY A 244 -4.63 -22.50 -10.72
N LEU A 245 -4.10 -21.33 -11.10
CA LEU A 245 -4.86 -20.28 -11.77
C LEU A 245 -5.35 -20.68 -13.15
N LEU A 246 -4.49 -21.26 -14.00
CA LEU A 246 -4.87 -21.69 -15.34
C LEU A 246 -5.99 -22.74 -15.31
N LYS A 247 -6.02 -23.61 -14.28
CA LYS A 247 -7.12 -24.56 -14.08
C LYS A 247 -8.45 -23.88 -13.76
N LEU A 248 -8.43 -22.70 -13.13
CA LEU A 248 -9.61 -21.90 -12.80
C LEU A 248 -10.12 -21.07 -13.98
N VAL A 249 -9.28 -20.76 -14.98
CA VAL A 249 -9.71 -20.02 -16.18
C VAL A 249 -10.53 -20.92 -17.12
N ARG A 250 -11.83 -21.02 -16.85
CA ARG A 250 -12.78 -21.86 -17.61
C ARG A 250 -14.12 -21.13 -17.82
N PRO A 251 -14.87 -21.51 -18.87
CA PRO A 251 -16.27 -21.09 -19.00
C PRO A 251 -17.03 -21.48 -17.73
N ARG A 252 -17.82 -20.54 -17.18
CA ARG A 252 -18.59 -20.66 -15.93
C ARG A 252 -17.82 -20.46 -14.61
N THR A 253 -16.54 -20.13 -14.64
CA THR A 253 -15.89 -19.64 -13.42
C THR A 253 -16.48 -18.29 -13.04
N ASN A 254 -16.92 -18.13 -11.79
CA ASN A 254 -17.41 -16.84 -11.28
C ASN A 254 -16.27 -15.82 -11.23
N ALA A 255 -16.54 -14.59 -11.66
CA ALA A 255 -15.58 -13.49 -11.66
C ALA A 255 -15.04 -13.21 -10.24
N ASP A 256 -15.90 -13.26 -9.21
CA ASP A 256 -15.49 -13.13 -7.80
C ASP A 256 -14.57 -14.28 -7.34
N ARG A 257 -14.80 -15.50 -7.83
CA ARG A 257 -13.92 -16.64 -7.51
C ARG A 257 -12.55 -16.49 -8.17
N MET A 258 -12.52 -16.05 -9.43
CA MET A 258 -11.29 -15.82 -10.16
C MET A 258 -10.50 -14.64 -9.58
N SER A 259 -11.18 -13.56 -9.18
CA SER A 259 -10.53 -12.38 -8.59
C SER A 259 -9.83 -12.72 -7.27
N ARG A 260 -10.48 -13.48 -6.39
CA ARG A 260 -9.88 -13.97 -5.14
C ARG A 260 -8.69 -14.88 -5.41
N ALA A 261 -8.81 -15.80 -6.37
CA ALA A 261 -7.70 -16.68 -6.73
C ALA A 261 -6.48 -15.90 -7.24
N LEU A 262 -6.69 -14.81 -8.01
CA LEU A 262 -5.62 -13.93 -8.48
C LEU A 262 -4.95 -13.17 -7.32
N GLU A 263 -5.71 -12.67 -6.36
CA GLU A 263 -5.16 -12.01 -5.16
C GLU A 263 -4.40 -12.98 -4.27
N ASP A 264 -4.96 -14.16 -3.98
CA ASP A 264 -4.28 -15.20 -3.20
C ASP A 264 -2.96 -15.61 -3.86
N THR A 265 -2.96 -15.73 -5.19
CA THR A 265 -1.74 -16.05 -5.95
C THR A 265 -0.74 -14.91 -5.89
N ARG A 266 -1.18 -13.65 -6.05
CA ARG A 266 -0.31 -12.47 -5.88
C ARG A 266 0.33 -12.46 -4.49
N ASP A 267 -0.45 -12.67 -3.44
CA ASP A 267 0.05 -12.56 -2.06
C ASP A 267 1.06 -13.68 -1.75
N LYS A 268 0.80 -14.89 -2.23
CA LYS A 268 1.75 -16.02 -2.15
C LYS A 268 3.02 -15.76 -2.97
N LEU A 269 2.89 -15.22 -4.19
CA LEU A 269 4.06 -14.87 -5.01
C LEU A 269 4.87 -13.71 -4.42
N THR A 270 4.22 -12.76 -3.73
CA THR A 270 4.91 -11.66 -3.02
C THR A 270 5.79 -12.18 -1.89
N ALA A 271 5.39 -13.27 -1.23
CA ALA A 271 6.22 -13.93 -0.23
C ALA A 271 7.41 -14.70 -0.83
N LEU A 272 7.31 -15.11 -2.11
CA LEU A 272 8.33 -15.91 -2.80
C LEU A 272 9.30 -15.08 -3.64
N VAL A 273 8.91 -13.87 -4.04
CA VAL A 273 9.70 -12.98 -4.90
C VAL A 273 10.09 -11.71 -4.11
N PRO A 274 11.37 -11.50 -3.74
CA PRO A 274 11.81 -10.46 -2.80
C PRO A 274 11.64 -9.00 -3.28
N SER A 275 11.22 -8.78 -4.52
CA SER A 275 11.07 -7.45 -5.10
C SER A 275 9.66 -7.30 -5.70
N GLY A 276 9.01 -6.18 -5.45
CA GLY A 276 7.70 -5.87 -6.03
C GLY A 276 7.81 -5.79 -7.55
N THR A 277 7.49 -6.89 -8.24
CA THR A 277 7.64 -6.98 -9.68
C THR A 277 6.40 -6.39 -10.39
N PRO A 278 6.56 -5.80 -11.60
CA PRO A 278 5.43 -5.34 -12.39
C PRO A 278 4.39 -6.43 -12.65
N VAL A 279 4.82 -7.69 -12.64
CA VAL A 279 3.93 -8.85 -12.81
C VAL A 279 2.96 -9.00 -11.64
N LEU A 280 3.41 -8.83 -10.39
CA LEU A 280 2.54 -8.90 -9.20
C LEU A 280 1.44 -7.82 -9.24
N TYR A 281 1.75 -6.65 -9.79
CA TYR A 281 0.77 -5.59 -10.00
C TYR A 281 -0.33 -6.01 -10.98
N GLN A 282 0.04 -6.67 -12.09
CA GLN A 282 -0.91 -7.12 -13.11
C GLN A 282 -1.91 -8.15 -12.55
N PHE A 283 -1.48 -9.05 -11.64
CA PHE A 283 -2.40 -9.92 -10.90
C PHE A 283 -3.46 -9.13 -10.12
N GLY A 284 -3.03 -8.09 -9.39
CA GLY A 284 -3.91 -7.23 -8.61
C GLY A 284 -4.87 -6.41 -9.48
N LYS A 285 -4.40 -5.91 -10.63
CA LYS A 285 -5.21 -5.17 -11.61
C LYS A 285 -6.35 -6.04 -12.14
N PHE A 286 -6.05 -7.23 -12.66
CA PHE A 286 -7.07 -8.15 -13.15
C PHE A 286 -8.03 -8.60 -12.07
N ALA A 287 -7.56 -8.81 -10.83
CA ALA A 287 -8.46 -9.12 -9.73
C ALA A 287 -9.45 -7.99 -9.46
N ARG A 288 -9.01 -6.72 -9.48
CA ARG A 288 -9.89 -5.56 -9.31
C ARG A 288 -10.85 -5.38 -10.48
N GLU A 289 -10.38 -5.57 -11.71
CA GLU A 289 -11.23 -5.57 -12.90
C GLU A 289 -12.36 -6.60 -12.74
N LEU A 290 -12.04 -7.84 -12.34
CA LEU A 290 -13.03 -8.89 -12.12
C LEU A 290 -13.95 -8.63 -10.92
N LYS A 291 -13.49 -7.94 -9.87
CA LYS A 291 -14.34 -7.51 -8.74
C LYS A 291 -15.36 -6.44 -9.13
N SER A 292 -15.14 -5.71 -10.22
CA SER A 292 -16.11 -4.73 -10.72
C SER A 292 -17.32 -5.39 -11.38
N TYR A 293 -17.24 -6.69 -11.69
CA TYR A 293 -18.33 -7.46 -12.27
C TYR A 293 -19.39 -7.77 -11.18
N PRO A 294 -20.66 -7.97 -11.58
CA PRO A 294 -21.68 -8.47 -10.66
C PRO A 294 -21.21 -9.77 -9.96
N PRO A 295 -21.57 -10.01 -8.68
CA PRO A 295 -21.10 -11.19 -7.93
C PRO A 295 -21.46 -12.54 -8.57
N THR A 296 -22.51 -12.57 -9.39
CA THR A 296 -22.99 -13.76 -10.12
C THR A 296 -22.45 -13.85 -11.55
N ALA A 297 -21.64 -12.88 -11.99
CA ALA A 297 -21.08 -12.87 -13.33
C ALA A 297 -20.03 -13.97 -13.46
N THR A 298 -20.09 -14.69 -14.58
CA THR A 298 -19.08 -15.66 -14.97
C THR A 298 -18.13 -15.06 -16.00
N LEU A 299 -16.90 -15.55 -16.06
CA LEU A 299 -15.93 -15.16 -17.08
C LEU A 299 -16.51 -15.38 -18.48
N ASN A 300 -16.48 -14.33 -19.30
CA ASN A 300 -16.87 -14.42 -20.71
C ASN A 300 -15.70 -14.98 -21.56
N GLU A 301 -15.94 -15.28 -22.83
CA GLU A 301 -14.92 -15.86 -23.72
C GLU A 301 -13.70 -14.93 -23.92
N ASN A 302 -13.92 -13.61 -23.96
CA ASN A 302 -12.84 -12.63 -24.08
C ASN A 302 -11.99 -12.59 -22.80
N ASP A 303 -12.61 -12.63 -21.62
CA ASP A 303 -11.92 -12.66 -20.32
C ASP A 303 -11.08 -13.93 -20.21
N ILE A 304 -11.63 -15.07 -20.63
CA ILE A 304 -10.93 -16.36 -20.64
C ILE A 304 -9.72 -16.31 -21.56
N ALA A 305 -9.87 -15.78 -22.78
CA ALA A 305 -8.78 -15.66 -23.73
C ALA A 305 -7.68 -14.72 -23.20
N ARG A 306 -8.08 -13.57 -22.65
CA ARG A 306 -7.18 -12.56 -22.07
C ARG A 306 -6.44 -13.12 -20.86
N LEU A 307 -7.14 -13.70 -19.87
CA LEU A 307 -6.54 -14.30 -18.68
C LEU A 307 -5.58 -15.43 -19.04
N ASN A 308 -5.93 -16.31 -19.99
CA ASN A 308 -5.02 -17.37 -20.42
C ASN A 308 -3.74 -16.83 -21.05
N LYS A 309 -3.84 -15.78 -21.87
CA LYS A 309 -2.68 -15.13 -22.48
C LYS A 309 -1.80 -14.48 -21.43
N GLU A 310 -2.41 -13.68 -20.56
CA GLU A 310 -1.72 -12.92 -19.51
C GLU A 310 -1.05 -13.82 -18.48
N ILE A 311 -1.78 -14.79 -17.90
CA ILE A 311 -1.23 -15.69 -16.87
C ILE A 311 -0.02 -16.47 -17.41
N ARG A 312 -0.04 -16.90 -18.67
CA ARG A 312 1.11 -17.56 -19.31
C ARG A 312 2.29 -16.59 -19.50
N GLY A 313 2.02 -15.35 -19.91
CA GLY A 313 3.05 -14.32 -20.02
C GLY A 313 3.67 -13.96 -18.68
N TRP A 314 2.86 -13.87 -17.62
CA TRP A 314 3.31 -13.64 -16.25
C TRP A 314 4.17 -14.79 -15.74
N ALA A 315 3.80 -16.03 -16.04
CA ALA A 315 4.58 -17.22 -15.68
C ALA A 315 5.99 -17.20 -16.29
N GLN A 316 6.13 -16.79 -17.56
CA GLN A 316 7.43 -16.64 -18.19
C GLN A 316 8.28 -15.56 -17.51
N LYS A 317 7.72 -14.38 -17.27
CA LYS A 317 8.40 -13.28 -16.60
C LYS A 317 8.83 -13.65 -15.18
N LEU A 318 7.98 -14.33 -14.41
CA LEU A 318 8.32 -14.81 -13.06
C LEU A 318 9.45 -15.84 -13.07
N LYS A 319 9.53 -16.71 -14.10
CA LYS A 319 10.64 -17.65 -14.28
C LYS A 319 11.96 -16.96 -14.63
N GLU A 320 11.92 -15.90 -15.43
CA GLU A 320 13.12 -15.12 -15.75
C GLU A 320 13.66 -14.41 -14.52
N LEU A 321 12.77 -13.84 -13.70
CA LEU A 321 13.12 -13.20 -12.44
C LEU A 321 13.71 -14.18 -11.43
N ALA A 322 13.10 -15.38 -11.29
CA ALA A 322 13.60 -16.41 -10.40
C ALA A 322 14.94 -17.05 -10.81
N LYS A 323 15.41 -16.82 -12.06
CA LYS A 323 16.73 -17.24 -12.55
C LYS A 323 17.80 -16.15 -12.44
N SER A 324 17.38 -14.91 -12.17
CA SER A 324 18.25 -13.74 -12.14
C SER A 324 18.81 -13.44 -10.73
N ASP A 325 18.31 -14.14 -9.71
CA ASP A 325 18.91 -14.27 -8.36
C ASP A 325 19.81 -15.51 -8.29
#